data_AF-A0A7X8WRB7-F1
#
_entry.id   AF-A0A7X8WRB7-F1
#
_cell.length_a   1.000
_cell.length_b   1.000
_cell.length_c   1.000
_cell.angle_alpha   90.00
_cell.angle_beta   90.00
_cell.angle_gamma   90.00
#
_symmetry.space_group_name_H-M   'P 1'
#
loop_
_entity.id
_entity.type
_entity.pdbx_description
1 polymer ?
#
loop_
_entity_poly.entity_id
_entity_poly.type
_entity_poly.pdbx_seq_one_letter_code
_entity_poly.pdbx_strand_id
1 'polypeptide(L)'
;MIIVVGTGVAGLTAVERLATAGVPVTVLTAGHFGLDGVSAGNTALAQGGIAAALGKDDSPLLHLSDTIEAGAGLVDPTMAQILTTDGANRVRELLASGFPAHRDAQGQPTFGLEAAHRRARVLHAGEDSTG
;
A
#
# COMPACT_ATOMS: atom_id res chain seq x y z
N MET A 1 4.72 9.00 25.60
CA MET A 1 3.82 7.88 25.31
C MET A 1 3.22 8.11 23.94
N ILE A 2 3.39 7.17 23.00
CA ILE A 2 2.80 7.26 21.66
C ILE A 2 1.54 6.41 21.63
N ILE A 3 0.44 6.96 21.11
CA ILE A 3 -0.82 6.26 20.92
C ILE A 3 -1.12 6.22 19.43
N VAL A 4 -1.34 5.02 18.90
CA VAL A 4 -1.82 4.81 17.53
C VAL A 4 -3.28 4.42 17.61
N VAL A 5 -4.14 5.20 16.95
CA VAL A 5 -5.58 4.95 16.89
C VAL A 5 -5.93 4.38 15.52
N GLY A 6 -6.34 3.12 15.50
CA GLY A 6 -6.68 2.36 14.31
C GLY A 6 -5.66 1.25 14.00
N THR A 7 -6.19 0.11 13.57
CA THR A 7 -5.43 -1.12 13.27
C THR A 7 -5.53 -1.50 11.79
N GLY A 8 -5.78 -0.53 10.91
CA GLY A 8 -5.61 -0.72 9.46
C GLY A 8 -4.14 -0.69 9.07
N VAL A 9 -3.87 -0.82 7.76
CA VAL A 9 -2.50 -0.88 7.21
C VAL A 9 -1.61 0.26 7.73
N ALA A 10 -2.10 1.51 7.70
CA ALA A 10 -1.32 2.65 8.17
C ALA A 10 -0.94 2.57 9.65
N GLY A 11 -1.91 2.20 10.51
CA GLY A 11 -1.69 2.10 11.95
C GLY A 11 -0.74 0.96 12.31
N LEU A 12 -0.94 -0.22 11.73
CA LEU A 12 -0.07 -1.37 11.98
C LEU A 12 1.33 -1.19 11.41
N THR A 13 1.49 -0.52 10.26
CA THR A 13 2.82 -0.14 9.75
C THR A 13 3.51 0.83 10.71
N ALA A 14 2.81 1.82 11.25
CA ALA A 14 3.40 2.74 12.23
C ALA A 14 3.81 2.00 13.52
N VAL A 15 2.97 1.09 14.02
CA VAL A 15 3.25 0.26 15.20
C VAL A 15 4.48 -0.63 14.98
N GLU A 16 4.58 -1.30 13.82
CA GLU A 16 5.76 -2.11 13.47
C GLU A 16 7.03 -1.27 13.52
N ARG A 17 7.04 -0.11 12.87
CA ARG A 17 8.21 0.79 12.83
C ARG A 17 8.60 1.28 14.22
N LEU A 18 7.64 1.67 15.04
CA LEU A 18 7.88 2.12 16.42
C LEU A 18 8.40 0.99 17.31
N ALA A 19 7.80 -0.19 17.21
CA ALA A 19 8.21 -1.36 17.99
C ALA A 19 9.62 -1.81 17.61
N THR A 20 9.95 -1.87 16.33
CA THR A 20 11.30 -2.18 15.82
C THR A 20 12.33 -1.15 16.30
N ALA A 21 11.93 0.12 16.48
CA ALA A 21 12.78 1.16 17.05
C ALA A 21 12.86 1.13 18.60
N GLY A 22 12.23 0.16 19.26
CA GLY A 22 12.20 0.04 20.72
C GLY A 22 11.33 1.09 21.42
N VAL A 23 10.43 1.75 20.69
CA VAL A 23 9.56 2.80 21.23
C VAL A 23 8.25 2.18 21.74
N PRO A 24 7.90 2.33 23.03
CA PRO A 24 6.64 1.85 23.56
C PRO A 24 5.45 2.54 22.88
N VAL A 25 4.52 1.74 22.35
CA VAL A 25 3.32 2.21 21.65
C VAL A 25 2.07 1.56 22.24
N THR A 26 1.04 2.37 22.47
CA THR A 26 -0.30 1.90 22.82
C THR A 26 -1.17 1.95 21.58
N VAL A 27 -1.85 0.84 21.28
CA VAL A 27 -2.75 0.73 20.13
C VAL A 27 -4.19 0.76 20.61
N LEU A 28 -5.01 1.61 19.99
CA LEU A 28 -6.44 1.68 20.23
C LEU A 28 -7.18 1.34 18.95
N THR A 29 -8.20 0.49 19.01
CA THR A 29 -9.06 0.17 17.87
C THR A 29 -10.51 0.13 18.30
N ALA A 30 -11.41 0.56 17.43
CA ALA A 30 -12.85 0.55 17.69
C ALA A 30 -13.49 -0.85 17.56
N GLY A 31 -12.69 -1.86 17.16
CA GLY A 31 -13.13 -3.24 16.96
C GLY A 31 -12.53 -4.24 17.94
N HIS A 32 -12.72 -5.53 17.66
CA HIS A 32 -12.09 -6.60 18.41
C HIS A 32 -10.64 -6.79 17.94
N PHE A 33 -9.73 -7.00 18.89
CA PHE A 33 -8.35 -7.36 18.64
C PHE A 33 -8.09 -8.70 19.31
N GLY A 34 -8.00 -9.77 18.52
CA GLY A 34 -7.90 -11.15 18.99
C GLY A 34 -6.83 -11.95 18.25
N LEU A 35 -6.67 -13.22 18.64
CA LEU A 35 -5.73 -14.15 17.99
C LEU A 35 -6.15 -14.49 16.55
N ASP A 36 -7.44 -14.33 16.24
CA ASP A 36 -8.07 -14.42 14.93
C ASP A 36 -7.93 -13.14 14.09
N GLY A 37 -7.27 -12.12 14.62
CA GLY A 37 -6.96 -10.87 13.94
C GLY A 37 -7.77 -9.68 14.43
N VAL A 38 -7.91 -8.67 13.57
CA VAL A 38 -8.67 -7.46 13.86
C VAL A 38 -9.94 -7.46 13.02
N SER A 39 -11.10 -7.46 13.67
CA SER A 39 -12.39 -7.56 12.99
C SER A 39 -12.94 -6.22 12.43
N ALA A 40 -12.13 -5.16 12.42
CA ALA A 40 -12.57 -3.83 12.04
C ALA A 40 -11.64 -3.13 11.04
N GLY A 41 -12.25 -2.38 10.12
CA GLY A 41 -11.57 -1.51 9.16
C GLY A 41 -11.54 -2.05 7.73
N ASN A 42 -11.23 -1.17 6.79
CA ASN A 42 -11.32 -1.47 5.35
C ASN A 42 -10.09 -2.20 4.79
N THR A 43 -8.96 -2.20 5.51
CA THR A 43 -7.73 -2.88 5.04
C THR A 43 -7.96 -4.37 4.80
N ALA A 44 -8.69 -5.05 5.69
CA ALA A 44 -8.98 -6.48 5.54
C ALA A 44 -10.00 -6.79 4.42
N LEU A 45 -10.74 -5.78 3.97
CA LEU A 45 -11.76 -5.89 2.93
C LEU A 45 -11.24 -5.42 1.55
N ALA A 46 -9.99 -4.96 1.46
CA ALA A 46 -9.45 -4.41 0.23
C ALA A 46 -9.18 -5.51 -0.81
N GLN A 47 -9.69 -5.32 -2.02
CA GLN A 47 -9.53 -6.25 -3.15
C GLN A 47 -8.71 -5.66 -4.31
N GLY A 48 -8.80 -4.34 -4.52
CA GLY A 48 -8.21 -3.68 -5.70
C GLY A 48 -6.68 -3.72 -5.75
N GLY A 49 -5.97 -3.84 -4.63
CA GLY A 49 -4.51 -3.93 -4.62
C GLY A 49 -3.79 -2.61 -4.34
N ILE A 50 -2.47 -2.59 -4.59
CA ILE A 50 -1.57 -1.48 -4.20
C ILE A 50 -0.90 -0.90 -5.44
N ALA A 51 -1.16 0.37 -5.75
CA ALA A 51 -0.52 1.07 -6.86
C ALA A 51 0.94 1.44 -6.53
N ALA A 52 1.90 0.91 -7.29
CA ALA A 52 3.31 1.24 -7.18
C ALA A 52 4.03 1.10 -8.52
N ALA A 53 4.79 2.14 -8.89
CA ALA A 53 5.51 2.19 -10.17
C ALA A 53 6.78 1.32 -10.13
N LEU A 54 6.58 0.01 -10.28
CA LEU A 54 7.62 -1.02 -10.27
C LEU A 54 7.74 -1.76 -11.62
N GLY A 55 6.82 -1.51 -12.55
CA GLY A 55 6.84 -2.07 -13.90
C GLY A 55 8.03 -1.58 -14.73
N LYS A 56 8.45 -2.39 -15.70
CA LYS A 56 9.62 -2.12 -16.56
C LYS A 56 9.51 -0.83 -17.38
N ASP A 57 8.28 -0.41 -17.70
CA ASP A 57 7.93 0.75 -18.52
C ASP A 57 7.21 1.84 -17.72
N ASP A 58 7.30 1.78 -16.39
CA ASP A 58 6.70 2.74 -15.46
C ASP A 58 7.77 3.45 -14.62
N SER A 59 7.37 4.56 -13.98
CA SER A 59 8.24 5.28 -13.04
C SER A 59 7.43 6.11 -12.04
N PRO A 60 8.02 6.47 -10.88
CA PRO A 60 7.35 7.36 -9.92
C PRO A 60 6.89 8.69 -10.54
N LEU A 61 7.63 9.24 -11.51
CA LEU A 61 7.24 10.47 -12.20
C LEU A 61 6.01 10.28 -13.09
N LEU A 62 5.89 9.14 -13.77
CA LEU A 62 4.69 8.81 -14.55
C LEU A 62 3.48 8.60 -13.63
N HIS A 63 3.67 7.90 -12.51
CA HIS A 63 2.62 7.74 -11.50
C HIS A 63 2.21 9.10 -10.92
N LEU A 64 3.16 9.98 -10.62
CA LEU A 64 2.90 11.34 -10.14
C LEU A 64 2.05 12.12 -11.14
N SER A 65 2.40 12.10 -12.44
CA SER A 65 1.60 12.77 -13.46
C SER A 65 0.16 12.27 -13.49
N ASP A 66 -0.04 10.96 -13.40
CA ASP A 66 -1.38 10.35 -13.38
C ASP A 66 -2.14 10.77 -12.11
N THR A 67 -1.49 10.81 -10.94
CA THR A 67 -2.09 11.28 -9.68
C THR A 67 -2.50 12.76 -9.73
N ILE A 68 -1.64 13.64 -10.26
CA ILE A 68 -1.95 15.07 -10.41
C ILE A 68 -3.14 15.28 -11.34
N GLU A 69 -3.17 14.59 -12.48
CA GLU A 69 -4.24 14.70 -13.45
C GLU A 69 -5.57 14.19 -12.89
N ALA A 70 -5.57 13.00 -12.28
CA ALA A 70 -6.75 12.42 -11.63
C ALA A 70 -7.29 13.31 -10.50
N GLY A 71 -6.39 14.04 -9.84
CA GLY A 71 -6.70 14.96 -8.75
C GLY A 71 -7.48 16.21 -9.12
N ALA A 72 -7.64 16.51 -10.42
CA ALA A 72 -8.40 17.67 -10.92
C ALA A 72 -8.02 19.01 -10.25
N GLY A 73 -6.73 19.21 -9.94
CA GLY A 73 -6.20 20.43 -9.32
C GLY A 73 -6.32 20.49 -7.78
N LEU A 74 -6.81 19.44 -7.12
CA LEU A 74 -6.95 19.37 -5.66
C LEU A 74 -5.79 18.66 -4.96
N VAL A 75 -4.89 18.04 -5.73
CA VAL A 75 -3.76 17.29 -5.18
C VAL A 75 -2.63 18.25 -4.79
N ASP A 76 -2.13 18.11 -3.56
CA ASP A 76 -0.86 18.69 -3.16
C ASP A 76 0.28 17.97 -3.90
N PRO A 77 1.02 18.66 -4.79
CA PRO A 77 2.04 18.03 -5.60
C PRO A 77 3.23 17.51 -4.78
N THR A 78 3.53 18.14 -3.64
CA THR A 78 4.60 17.71 -2.75
C THR A 78 4.25 16.37 -2.12
N MET A 79 3.02 16.25 -1.63
CA MET A 79 2.54 15.01 -1.02
C MET A 79 2.39 13.89 -2.05
N ALA A 80 1.92 14.19 -3.27
CA ALA A 80 1.85 13.20 -4.34
C ALA A 80 3.24 12.73 -4.80
N GLN A 81 4.25 13.61 -4.81
CA GLN A 81 5.62 13.22 -5.12
C GLN A 81 6.17 12.26 -4.06
N ILE A 82 5.96 12.56 -2.77
CA ILE A 82 6.34 11.66 -1.67
C ILE A 82 5.60 10.32 -1.82
N LEU A 83 4.28 10.35 -2.01
CA LEU A 83 3.46 9.14 -2.15
C LEU A 83 3.98 8.24 -3.28
N THR A 84 4.27 8.80 -4.44
CA THR A 84 4.63 8.03 -5.62
C THR A 84 6.08 7.54 -5.59
N THR A 85 7.01 8.34 -5.06
CA THR A 85 8.42 7.96 -4.89
C THR A 85 8.63 7.01 -3.71
N ASP A 86 8.23 7.42 -2.50
CA ASP A 86 8.47 6.63 -1.30
C ASP A 86 7.55 5.43 -1.25
N GLY A 87 6.31 5.54 -1.75
CA GLY A 87 5.38 4.42 -1.85
C GLY A 87 5.93 3.29 -2.71
N ALA A 88 6.56 3.59 -3.85
CA ALA A 88 7.24 2.57 -4.66
C ALA A 88 8.35 1.86 -3.86
N ASN A 89 9.13 2.59 -3.07
CA ASN A 89 10.13 1.98 -2.18
C ASN A 89 9.50 1.12 -1.08
N ARG A 90 8.42 1.57 -0.44
CA ARG A 90 7.72 0.80 0.59
C ARG A 90 7.13 -0.49 0.03
N VAL A 91 6.60 -0.48 -1.19
CA VAL A 91 6.09 -1.70 -1.84
C VAL A 91 7.21 -2.67 -2.21
N ARG A 92 8.40 -2.17 -2.61
CA ARG A 92 9.58 -3.04 -2.78
C ARG A 92 9.98 -3.73 -1.47
N GLU A 93 9.99 -2.99 -0.36
CA GLU A 93 10.28 -3.57 0.97
C GLU A 93 9.24 -4.61 1.37
N LEU A 94 7.96 -4.33 1.13
CA LEU A 94 6.86 -5.25 1.41
C LEU A 94 6.97 -6.54 0.59
N LEU A 95 7.32 -6.44 -0.70
CA LEU A 95 7.60 -7.60 -1.53
C LEU A 95 8.81 -8.40 -1.02
N ALA A 96 9.87 -7.72 -0.59
CA ALA A 96 11.06 -8.34 -0.02
C ALA A 96 10.78 -9.03 1.33
N SER A 97 9.80 -8.56 2.10
CA SER A 97 9.36 -9.20 3.34
C SER A 97 8.41 -10.39 3.13
N GLY A 98 8.20 -10.82 1.88
CA GLY A 98 7.42 -12.02 1.56
C GLY A 98 5.94 -11.77 1.32
N PHE A 99 5.52 -10.54 1.01
CA PHE A 99 4.13 -10.27 0.63
C PHE A 99 3.71 -11.17 -0.56
N PRO A 100 2.57 -11.87 -0.46
CA PRO A 100 2.16 -12.91 -1.41
C PRO A 100 1.49 -12.32 -2.66
N ALA A 101 2.20 -11.41 -3.33
CA ALA A 101 1.74 -10.85 -4.61
C ALA A 101 1.61 -11.92 -5.68
N HIS A 102 0.69 -11.70 -6.62
CA HIS A 102 0.62 -12.46 -7.87
C HIS A 102 1.93 -12.37 -8.64
N ARG A 103 2.31 -13.48 -9.27
CA ARG A 103 3.58 -13.62 -10.00
C ARG A 103 3.37 -14.35 -11.31
N ASP A 104 4.20 -14.02 -12.30
CA ASP A 104 4.24 -14.73 -13.58
C ASP A 104 4.98 -16.07 -13.46
N ALA A 105 5.08 -16.79 -14.59
CA ALA A 105 5.78 -18.08 -14.65
C ALA A 105 7.29 -17.99 -14.35
N GLN A 106 7.87 -16.78 -14.37
CA GLN A 106 9.26 -16.49 -14.06
C GLN A 106 9.42 -15.99 -12.61
N GLY A 107 8.33 -15.97 -11.84
CA GLY A 107 8.32 -15.53 -10.45
C GLY A 107 8.37 -14.01 -10.27
N GLN A 108 8.22 -13.22 -11.33
CA GLN A 108 8.19 -11.76 -11.23
C GLN A 108 6.80 -11.26 -10.84
N PRO A 109 6.68 -10.21 -10.01
CA PRO A 109 5.38 -9.64 -9.68
C PRO A 109 4.62 -9.20 -10.94
N THR A 110 3.33 -9.52 -11.01
CA THR A 110 2.43 -9.04 -12.06
C THR A 110 1.69 -7.79 -11.61
N PHE A 111 1.36 -6.91 -12.57
CA PHE A 111 0.67 -5.66 -12.29
C PHE A 111 -0.57 -5.52 -13.17
N GLY A 112 -1.68 -5.10 -12.56
CA GLY A 112 -2.91 -4.71 -13.24
C GLY A 112 -2.90 -3.25 -13.68
N LEU A 113 -3.74 -2.95 -14.68
CA LEU A 113 -4.05 -1.59 -15.13
C LEU A 113 -5.43 -1.21 -14.60
N GLU A 114 -5.50 -0.14 -13.81
CA GLU A 114 -6.74 0.39 -13.25
C GLU A 114 -7.03 1.81 -13.73
N ALA A 115 -8.23 2.31 -13.43
CA ALA A 115 -8.70 3.61 -13.87
C ALA A 115 -7.72 4.74 -13.49
N ALA A 116 -7.59 5.72 -14.38
CA ALA A 116 -6.69 6.87 -14.25
C ALA A 116 -5.18 6.55 -14.24
N HIS A 117 -4.78 5.31 -14.52
CA HIS A 117 -3.38 4.96 -14.75
C HIS A 117 -3.07 4.78 -16.24
N ARG A 118 -1.92 5.30 -16.69
CA ARG A 118 -1.41 5.10 -18.06
C ARG A 118 -0.49 3.90 -18.20
N ARG A 119 -0.08 3.30 -17.08
CA ARG A 119 0.77 2.10 -16.99
C ARG A 119 0.20 1.13 -15.98
N ALA A 120 0.37 -0.17 -16.23
CA ALA A 120 -0.02 -1.20 -15.29
C ALA A 120 0.91 -1.15 -14.07
N ARG A 121 0.34 -0.88 -12.89
CA ARG A 121 1.11 -0.64 -11.66
C ARG A 121 0.39 -1.08 -10.38
N VAL A 122 -0.77 -1.70 -10.50
CA VAL A 122 -1.52 -2.15 -9.33
C VAL A 122 -1.13 -3.58 -9.01
N LEU A 123 -0.58 -3.79 -7.82
CA LEU A 123 -0.14 -5.08 -7.31
C LEU A 123 -1.29 -5.77 -6.57
N HIS A 124 -1.66 -6.97 -7.02
CA HIS A 124 -2.72 -7.80 -6.41
C HIS A 124 -2.13 -8.95 -5.59
N ALA A 125 -2.90 -9.44 -4.61
CA ALA A 125 -2.58 -10.60 -3.78
C ALA A 125 -3.89 -11.32 -3.39
N GLY A 126 -3.81 -12.64 -3.13
CA GLY A 126 -4.99 -13.48 -2.82
C GLY A 126 -5.55 -14.23 -4.04
N GLU A 127 -6.66 -14.93 -3.89
CA GLU A 127 -7.24 -15.76 -4.97
C GLU A 127 -8.27 -15.03 -5.85
N ASP A 128 -8.67 -13.82 -5.46
CA ASP A 128 -9.77 -13.10 -6.09
C ASP A 128 -9.28 -11.83 -6.79
N SER A 129 -9.00 -11.97 -8.08
CA SER A 129 -8.78 -10.85 -9.00
C SER A 129 -10.04 -10.62 -9.84
N THR A 130 -11.20 -10.46 -9.17
CA THR A 130 -12.41 -9.91 -9.80
C THR A 130 -12.48 -8.40 -9.53
N GLY A 131 -11.63 -7.68 -10.24
CA GLY A 131 -11.94 -6.29 -10.62
C GLY A 131 -12.95 -6.28 -11.77
#